data_AF-A0A7S1DMV2-F1
#
_entry.id   AF-A0A7S1DMV2-F1
#
_cell.length_a   1.000
_cell.length_b   1.000
_cell.length_c   1.000
_cell.angle_alpha   90.00
_cell.angle_beta   90.00
_cell.angle_gamma   90.00
#
_symmetry.space_group_name_H-M   'P 1'
#
loop_
_entity.id
_entity.type
_entity.pdbx_description
1 polymer ?
#
loop_
_entity_poly.entity_id
_entity_poly.type
_entity_poly.pdbx_seq_one_letter_code
_entity_poly.pdbx_strand_id
1 'polypeptide(L)'
;IGLLQVPAVLFLSDTLGSSSAYMTVNAQLLNVLPGDLRGGAAKHLEGFRLGAGNWWQVFYISAAILGAFGCSKITGTYGVARGVPVSHAVIGGFTMIWGSRMASGCTSGHGLSGMALL
;
A
#
# COMPACT_ATOMS: atom_id res chain seq x y z
N ILE A 1 -15.00 6.18 -1.75
CA ILE A 1 -14.58 5.06 -0.88
C ILE A 1 -15.63 3.96 -0.86
N GLY A 2 -16.86 4.22 -0.37
CA GLY A 2 -17.92 3.20 -0.34
C GLY A 2 -18.22 2.52 -1.69
N LEU A 3 -18.26 3.28 -2.79
CA LEU A 3 -18.51 2.73 -4.13
C LEU A 3 -17.39 1.78 -4.63
N LEU A 4 -16.16 1.97 -4.15
CA LEU A 4 -15.03 1.07 -4.45
C LEU A 4 -14.96 -0.09 -3.45
N GLN A 5 -15.47 0.10 -2.23
CA GLN A 5 -15.47 -0.90 -1.18
C GLN A 5 -16.46 -2.03 -1.46
N VAL A 6 -17.60 -1.73 -2.09
CA VAL A 6 -18.60 -2.73 -2.52
C VAL A 6 -17.99 -3.80 -3.44
N PRO A 7 -17.36 -3.45 -4.59
CA PRO A 7 -16.73 -4.46 -5.44
C PRO A 7 -15.49 -5.08 -4.78
N ALA A 8 -14.73 -4.34 -3.97
CA ALA A 8 -13.58 -4.91 -3.25
C ALA A 8 -14.00 -6.05 -2.31
N VAL A 9 -15.04 -5.86 -1.51
CA VAL A 9 -15.54 -6.89 -0.59
C VAL A 9 -16.19 -8.03 -1.36
N LEU A 10 -16.98 -7.74 -2.41
CA LEU A 10 -17.70 -8.77 -3.17
C LEU A 10 -16.79 -9.66 -4.01
N PHE A 11 -15.76 -9.10 -4.67
CA PHE A 11 -14.92 -9.85 -5.60
C PHE A 11 -13.58 -10.28 -5.01
N LEU A 12 -13.02 -9.54 -4.06
CA LEU A 12 -11.71 -9.83 -3.47
C LEU A 12 -11.81 -10.31 -2.02
N SER A 13 -13.00 -10.27 -1.41
CA SER A 13 -13.22 -10.59 0.01
C SER A 13 -12.25 -9.85 0.94
N ASP A 14 -11.82 -8.66 0.52
CA ASP A 14 -10.83 -7.85 1.22
C ASP A 14 -11.31 -6.39 1.28
N THR A 15 -10.78 -5.65 2.24
CA THR A 15 -11.09 -4.25 2.50
C THR A 15 -10.01 -3.32 1.91
N LEU A 16 -10.23 -2.01 1.95
CA LEU A 16 -9.31 -1.05 1.33
C LEU A 16 -8.07 -0.79 2.20
N GLY A 17 -7.09 -1.70 2.12
CA GLY A 17 -5.77 -1.54 2.73
C GLY A 17 -4.71 -1.12 1.70
N SER A 18 -3.81 -0.21 2.09
CA SER A 18 -2.67 0.19 1.26
C SER A 18 -1.31 -0.25 1.81
N SER A 19 -1.21 -0.49 3.11
CA SER A 19 0.07 -0.84 3.76
C SER A 19 0.64 -2.19 3.31
N SER A 20 -0.20 -3.15 2.92
CA SER A 20 0.28 -4.46 2.47
C SER A 20 0.77 -4.44 1.02
N ALA A 21 0.37 -3.45 0.19
CA ALA A 21 0.93 -3.26 -1.13
C ALA A 21 2.44 -2.98 -1.10
N TYR A 22 2.93 -2.24 -0.09
CA TYR A 22 4.37 -2.05 0.11
C TYR A 22 5.07 -3.39 0.35
N MET A 23 4.46 -4.30 1.10
CA MET A 23 5.01 -5.64 1.33
C MET A 23 5.00 -6.46 0.04
N THR A 24 3.93 -6.40 -0.77
CA THR A 24 3.84 -7.09 -2.05
C THR A 24 4.94 -6.67 -3.03
N VAL A 25 5.22 -5.37 -3.12
CA VAL A 25 6.29 -4.85 -3.98
C VAL A 25 7.67 -5.26 -3.47
N ASN A 26 7.92 -5.11 -2.16
CA ASN A 26 9.19 -5.52 -1.56
C ASN A 26 9.40 -7.04 -1.64
N ALA A 27 8.33 -7.84 -1.57
CA ALA A 27 8.40 -9.29 -1.72
C ALA A 27 8.84 -9.74 -3.12
N GLN A 28 8.72 -8.89 -4.15
CA GLN A 28 9.24 -9.23 -5.48
C GLN A 28 10.78 -9.31 -5.50
N LEU A 29 11.47 -8.64 -4.58
CA LEU A 29 12.92 -8.76 -4.44
C LEU A 29 13.35 -10.20 -4.14
N LEU A 30 12.49 -11.00 -3.50
CA LEU A 30 12.74 -12.42 -3.22
C LEU A 30 12.82 -13.29 -4.47
N ASN A 31 12.26 -12.85 -5.60
CA ASN A 31 12.39 -13.57 -6.86
C ASN A 31 13.81 -13.49 -7.42
N VAL A 32 14.56 -12.44 -7.05
CA VAL A 32 15.94 -12.22 -7.49
C VAL A 32 16.95 -12.85 -6.52
N LEU A 33 16.58 -13.09 -5.26
CA LEU A 33 17.47 -13.69 -4.26
C LEU A 33 17.65 -15.21 -4.46
N PRO A 34 18.86 -15.75 -4.20
CA PRO A 34 19.12 -17.20 -4.15
C PRO A 34 18.22 -17.90 -3.13
N GLY A 35 17.87 -19.16 -3.42
CA GLY A 35 16.93 -19.96 -2.61
C GLY A 35 17.33 -20.10 -1.14
N ASP A 36 18.63 -20.10 -0.84
CA ASP A 36 19.17 -20.35 0.50
C ASP A 36 18.86 -19.22 1.50
N LEU A 37 18.62 -18.00 1.02
CA LEU A 37 18.28 -16.84 1.87
C LEU A 37 16.76 -16.72 2.14
N ARG A 38 15.94 -17.55 1.48
CA ARG A 38 14.47 -17.46 1.54
C ARG A 38 13.89 -18.05 2.83
N GLY A 39 14.59 -18.99 3.47
CA GLY A 39 14.05 -19.76 4.61
C GLY A 39 13.96 -19.01 5.94
N GLY A 40 14.75 -17.94 6.13
CA GLY A 40 14.90 -17.26 7.43
C GLY A 40 14.14 -15.92 7.52
N ALA A 41 14.82 -14.83 7.19
CA ALA A 41 14.30 -13.46 7.31
C ALA A 41 13.13 -13.15 6.35
N ALA A 42 12.93 -13.97 5.32
CA ALA A 42 11.99 -13.73 4.23
C ALA A 42 10.65 -14.45 4.36
N LYS A 43 10.48 -15.35 5.33
CA LYS A 43 9.26 -16.17 5.48
C LYS A 43 7.99 -15.31 5.58
N HIS A 44 8.08 -14.17 6.26
CA HIS A 44 6.96 -13.23 6.34
C HIS A 44 6.63 -12.57 4.99
N LEU A 45 7.66 -12.18 4.22
CA LEU A 45 7.49 -11.56 2.90
C LEU A 45 7.05 -12.57 1.83
N GLU A 46 7.37 -13.86 2.01
CA GLU A 46 6.97 -14.91 1.07
C GLU A 46 5.45 -15.01 0.91
N GLY A 47 4.69 -14.81 2.00
CA GLY A 47 3.22 -14.77 1.98
C GLY A 47 2.64 -13.60 1.17
N PHE A 48 3.44 -12.54 0.94
CA PHE A 48 3.04 -11.38 0.15
C PHE A 48 3.55 -11.43 -1.30
N ARG A 49 4.27 -12.48 -1.69
CA ARG A 49 4.95 -12.55 -2.99
C ARG A 49 3.98 -12.72 -4.16
N LEU A 50 3.01 -13.61 -4.00
CA LEU A 50 2.04 -13.98 -5.05
C LEU A 50 0.64 -14.00 -4.46
N GLY A 51 -0.35 -13.66 -5.28
CA GLY A 51 -1.76 -13.69 -4.89
C GLY A 51 -2.54 -12.51 -5.47
N ALA A 52 -3.71 -12.79 -6.04
CA ALA A 52 -4.59 -11.78 -6.61
C ALA A 52 -4.98 -10.72 -5.56
N GLY A 53 -5.23 -11.13 -4.31
CA GLY A 53 -5.53 -10.21 -3.20
C GLY A 53 -4.36 -9.28 -2.85
N ASN A 54 -3.12 -9.75 -2.93
CA ASN A 54 -1.94 -8.92 -2.63
C ASN A 54 -1.64 -7.89 -3.73
N TRP A 55 -1.83 -8.28 -4.99
CA TRP A 55 -1.53 -7.43 -6.15
C TRP A 55 -2.62 -6.42 -6.47
N TRP A 56 -3.89 -6.73 -6.17
CA TRP A 56 -4.99 -5.78 -6.33
C TRP A 56 -4.71 -4.46 -5.59
N GLN A 57 -4.16 -4.54 -4.37
CA GLN A 57 -3.83 -3.35 -3.58
C GLN A 57 -2.75 -2.48 -4.25
N VAL A 58 -1.79 -3.12 -4.94
CA VAL A 58 -0.75 -2.42 -5.73
C VAL A 58 -1.37 -1.69 -6.92
N PHE A 59 -2.28 -2.35 -7.64
CA PHE A 59 -3.02 -1.73 -8.76
C PHE A 59 -3.91 -0.57 -8.28
N TYR A 60 -4.59 -0.75 -7.16
CA TYR A 60 -5.41 0.30 -6.54
C TYR A 60 -4.58 1.55 -6.19
N ILE A 61 -3.44 1.38 -5.49
CA ILE A 61 -2.58 2.52 -5.13
C ILE A 61 -1.97 3.18 -6.36
N SER A 62 -1.47 2.41 -7.32
CA SER A 62 -0.90 2.97 -8.55
C SER A 62 -1.94 3.76 -9.35
N ALA A 63 -3.17 3.26 -9.47
CA ALA A 63 -4.27 4.00 -10.06
C ALA A 63 -4.59 5.29 -9.30
N ALA A 64 -4.57 5.27 -7.96
CA ALA A 64 -4.78 6.45 -7.14
C ALA A 64 -3.68 7.51 -7.34
N ILE A 65 -2.41 7.09 -7.42
CA ILE A 65 -1.26 7.97 -7.68
C ILE A 65 -1.38 8.60 -9.07
N LEU A 66 -1.65 7.78 -10.10
CA LEU A 66 -1.79 8.26 -11.49
C LEU A 66 -3.00 9.19 -11.65
N GLY A 67 -4.13 8.86 -11.02
CA GLY A 67 -5.33 9.70 -11.02
C GLY A 67 -5.08 11.05 -10.33
N ALA A 68 -4.42 11.05 -9.16
CA ALA A 68 -4.05 12.28 -8.46
C ALA A 68 -3.08 13.13 -9.29
N PHE A 69 -2.09 12.50 -9.93
CA PHE A 69 -1.15 13.19 -10.83
C PHE A 69 -1.86 13.82 -12.02
N GLY A 70 -2.74 13.09 -12.70
CA GLY A 70 -3.53 13.59 -13.83
C GLY A 70 -4.42 14.76 -13.44
N CYS A 71 -5.16 14.65 -12.33
CA CYS A 71 -5.99 15.73 -11.81
C CYS A 71 -5.16 16.96 -11.44
N SER A 72 -3.99 16.78 -10.82
CA SER A 72 -3.10 17.88 -10.46
C SER A 72 -2.56 18.64 -11.69
N LYS A 73 -2.32 17.93 -12.79
CA LYS A 73 -1.92 18.53 -14.07
C LYS A 73 -3.06 19.30 -14.72
N ILE A 74 -4.26 18.71 -14.79
CA ILE A 74 -5.45 19.34 -15.41
C ILE A 74 -5.85 20.61 -14.66
N THR A 75 -5.80 20.58 -13.32
CA THR A 75 -6.13 21.73 -12.47
C THR A 75 -5.01 22.76 -12.33
N GLY A 76 -3.82 22.50 -12.90
CA GLY A 76 -2.66 23.38 -12.77
C GLY A 76 -2.08 23.48 -11.36
N THR A 77 -2.42 22.56 -10.45
CA THR A 77 -1.97 22.57 -9.04
C THR A 77 -0.66 21.82 -8.82
N TYR A 78 -0.08 21.25 -9.88
CA TYR A 78 1.15 20.48 -9.79
C TYR A 78 2.33 21.34 -9.33
N GLY A 79 2.97 20.94 -8.23
CA GLY A 79 4.12 21.66 -7.66
C GLY A 79 3.78 22.90 -6.83
N VAL A 80 2.49 23.20 -6.63
CA VAL A 80 2.05 24.30 -5.73
C VAL A 80 2.28 23.95 -4.27
N ALA A 81 2.16 22.67 -3.91
CA ALA A 81 2.38 22.20 -2.55
C ALA A 81 3.87 22.31 -2.17
N ARG A 82 4.13 22.81 -0.96
CA ARG A 82 5.49 22.88 -0.41
C ARG A 82 6.06 21.47 -0.26
N GLY A 83 7.15 21.22 -0.96
CA GLY A 83 7.90 19.97 -0.84
C GLY A 83 8.50 19.79 0.56
N VAL A 84 8.64 18.54 0.96
CA VAL A 84 9.31 18.14 2.20
C VAL A 84 10.73 17.68 1.85
N PRO A 85 11.77 18.03 2.64
CA PRO A 85 13.12 17.55 2.39
C PRO A 85 13.17 16.02 2.45
N VAL A 86 14.06 15.43 1.63
CA VAL A 86 14.17 13.97 1.46
C VAL A 86 14.36 13.25 2.79
N SER A 87 15.16 13.82 3.71
CA SER A 87 15.38 13.24 5.05
C SER A 87 14.08 13.05 5.84
N HIS A 88 13.20 14.04 5.83
CA HIS A 88 11.93 13.97 6.53
C HIS A 88 10.95 13.01 5.84
N ALA A 89 10.97 12.95 4.50
CA ALA A 89 10.16 12.00 3.74
C ALA A 89 10.57 10.54 4.04
N VAL A 90 11.87 10.27 4.16
CA VAL A 90 12.38 8.93 4.50
C VAL A 90 12.01 8.54 5.93
N ILE A 91 12.26 9.40 6.91
CA ILE A 91 11.94 9.14 8.33
C ILE A 91 10.43 9.00 8.52
N GLY A 92 9.64 9.87 7.89
CA GLY A 92 8.18 9.82 7.92
C GLY A 92 7.64 8.54 7.29
N GLY A 93 8.17 8.15 6.12
CA GLY A 93 7.80 6.91 5.44
C GLY A 93 8.11 5.67 6.26
N PHE A 94 9.31 5.59 6.85
CA PHE A 94 9.67 4.50 7.77
C PHE A 94 8.72 4.43 8.96
N THR A 95 8.50 5.57 9.63
CA THR A 95 7.61 5.66 10.80
C THR A 95 6.17 5.26 10.44
N MET A 96 5.68 5.68 9.27
CA MET A 96 4.36 5.32 8.77
C MET A 96 4.22 3.82 8.54
N ILE A 97 5.17 3.18 7.85
CA ILE A 97 5.13 1.74 7.59
C ILE A 97 5.22 0.98 8.91
N TRP A 98 6.19 1.32 9.77
CA TRP A 98 6.38 0.71 11.07
C TRP A 98 5.11 0.79 11.94
N GLY A 99 4.56 2.00 12.09
CA GLY A 99 3.33 2.24 12.83
C GLY A 99 2.14 1.47 12.27
N SER A 100 2.00 1.41 10.94
CA SER A 100 0.90 0.68 10.28
C SER A 100 0.94 -0.84 10.47
N ARG A 101 2.09 -1.40 10.88
CA ARG A 101 2.23 -2.82 11.21
C ARG A 101 1.98 -3.05 12.69
N MET A 102 2.47 -2.18 13.57
CA MET A 102 2.13 -2.23 15.00
C MET A 102 0.63 -2.05 15.26
N ALA A 103 -0.02 -1.14 14.54
CA ALA A 103 -1.47 -0.90 14.65
C ALA A 103 -2.31 -1.89 13.82
N SER A 104 -1.69 -2.92 13.21
CA SER A 104 -2.35 -3.89 12.32
C SER A 104 -3.14 -3.27 11.15
N GLY A 105 -2.81 -2.06 10.74
CA GLY A 105 -3.45 -1.38 9.62
C GLY A 105 -2.97 0.07 9.43
N CYS A 106 -3.22 0.61 8.24
CA CYS A 106 -3.02 2.02 7.91
C CYS A 106 -4.32 2.80 8.01
N THR A 107 -4.29 4.13 7.79
CA THR A 107 -5.48 4.98 7.81
C THR A 107 -6.58 4.48 6.87
N SER A 108 -6.26 3.97 5.68
CA SER A 108 -7.27 3.44 4.77
C SER A 108 -7.86 2.12 5.27
N GLY A 109 -7.01 1.19 5.72
CA GLY A 109 -7.46 -0.14 6.14
C GLY A 109 -8.18 -0.12 7.49
N HIS A 110 -7.52 0.39 8.53
CA HIS A 110 -8.06 0.43 9.88
C HIS A 110 -9.05 1.59 10.07
N GLY A 111 -8.70 2.77 9.56
CA GLY A 111 -9.49 4.00 9.77
C GLY A 111 -10.70 4.13 8.86
N LEU A 112 -10.55 3.96 7.54
CA LEU A 112 -11.67 4.11 6.60
C LEU A 112 -12.51 2.83 6.49
N SER A 113 -11.88 1.69 6.25
CA SER A 113 -12.61 0.43 6.09
C SER A 113 -12.99 -0.22 7.43
N GLY A 114 -12.07 -0.28 8.40
CA GLY A 114 -12.29 -0.91 9.69
C GLY A 114 -13.36 -0.21 10.53
N MET A 115 -13.28 1.12 10.67
CA MET A 115 -14.29 1.89 11.41
C MET A 115 -15.67 1.89 10.74
N ALA A 116 -15.75 1.71 9.42
CA ALA A 116 -17.03 1.64 8.71
C ALA A 116 -17.76 0.30 8.90
N LEU A 117 -17.10 -0.71 9.51
CA LEU A 117 -17.68 -2.01 9.82
C LEU A 117 -18.15 -2.14 11.29
N LEU A 118 -17.90 -1.12 12.11
CA LEU A 118 -18.42 -0.96 13.47
C LEU A 118 -19.74 -0.18 13.45
#